data_AF-A0A956BX59-F1
#
_entry.id   AF-A0A956BX59-F1
#
_cell.length_a   1.000
_cell.length_b   1.000
_cell.length_c   1.000
_cell.angle_alpha   90.00
_cell.angle_beta   90.00
_cell.angle_gamma   90.00
#
_symmetry.space_group_name_H-M   'P 1'
#
loop_
_entity.id
_entity.type
_entity.pdbx_description
1 polymer ?
#
loop_
_entity_poly.entity_id
_entity_poly.type
_entity_poly.pdbx_seq_one_letter_code
_entity_poly.pdbx_strand_id
1 'polypeptide(L)'
;MQRILSVLFFLSGSAALVYQVAWQRALFRVFGINLESTTVVVSVFMLGLGGGAFLGAWISSQIKEKHLALFAAVELAIAGYGFFSLELFAFAGRSTVALGPLERVLVVGTLLLLPTLLMGATLPVLVEHVVQRHGNLGAATARLYGINTMGSAVSSFLTVFLIFGVFGMQGTVWFACIINVVVATGVWLMPRTNEVSAQ
;
A
#
# COMPACT_ATOMS: atom_id res chain seq x y z
N MET A 1 -17.37 -14.77 -2.60
CA MET A 1 -15.91 -14.71 -2.80
C MET A 1 -15.49 -13.47 -3.60
N GLN A 2 -15.63 -13.43 -4.93
CA GLN A 2 -15.09 -12.32 -5.76
C GLN A 2 -15.57 -10.91 -5.39
N ARG A 3 -16.86 -10.73 -5.02
CA ARG A 3 -17.38 -9.41 -4.59
C ARG A 3 -16.69 -8.90 -3.32
N ILE A 4 -16.47 -9.79 -2.35
CA ILE A 4 -15.78 -9.46 -1.09
C ILE A 4 -14.33 -9.07 -1.40
N LEU A 5 -13.59 -9.85 -2.22
CA LEU A 5 -12.23 -9.48 -2.64
C LEU A 5 -12.20 -8.12 -3.36
N SER A 6 -13.21 -7.83 -4.19
CA SER A 6 -13.31 -6.53 -4.87
C SER A 6 -13.45 -5.38 -3.86
N VAL A 7 -14.30 -5.51 -2.85
CA VAL A 7 -14.47 -4.48 -1.81
C VAL A 7 -13.19 -4.35 -0.98
N LEU A 8 -12.57 -5.45 -0.58
CA LEU A 8 -11.33 -5.43 0.19
C LEU A 8 -10.19 -4.79 -0.61
N PHE A 9 -10.12 -5.02 -1.93
CA PHE A 9 -9.08 -4.43 -2.76
C PHE A 9 -9.33 -2.95 -3.09
N PHE A 10 -10.61 -2.54 -3.15
CA PHE A 10 -10.98 -1.11 -3.17
C PHE A 10 -10.51 -0.40 -1.89
N LEU A 11 -10.72 -1.03 -0.73
CA LEU A 11 -10.29 -0.50 0.57
C LEU A 11 -8.76 -0.44 0.67
N SER A 12 -8.05 -1.47 0.20
CA SER A 12 -6.59 -1.47 0.10
C SER A 12 -6.05 -0.29 -0.72
N GLY A 13 -6.63 -0.05 -1.92
CA GLY A 13 -6.28 1.12 -2.73
C GLY A 13 -6.62 2.45 -2.05
N SER A 14 -7.72 2.48 -1.30
CA SER A 14 -8.09 3.65 -0.50
C SER A 14 -7.05 3.96 0.58
N ALA A 15 -6.62 2.96 1.35
CA ALA A 15 -5.58 3.12 2.36
C ALA A 15 -4.25 3.57 1.74
N ALA A 16 -3.88 2.99 0.59
CA ALA A 16 -2.67 3.32 -0.13
C ALA A 16 -2.55 4.82 -0.45
N LEU A 17 -3.62 5.41 -0.98
CA LEU A 17 -3.60 6.84 -1.33
C LEU A 17 -3.74 7.76 -0.11
N VAL A 18 -4.45 7.33 0.94
CA VAL A 18 -4.44 8.05 2.23
C VAL A 18 -3.01 8.14 2.76
N TYR A 19 -2.25 7.04 2.76
CA TYR A 19 -0.83 7.07 3.15
C TYR A 19 -0.01 7.95 2.24
N GLN A 20 -0.15 7.84 0.92
CA GLN A 20 0.63 8.66 0.00
C GLN A 20 0.47 10.15 0.26
N VAL A 21 -0.77 10.60 0.43
CA VAL A 21 -1.07 12.01 0.71
C VAL A 21 -0.57 12.41 2.10
N ALA A 22 -0.77 11.57 3.12
CA ALA A 22 -0.32 11.84 4.49
C ALA A 22 1.20 11.90 4.60
N TRP A 23 1.90 10.91 4.06
CA TRP A 23 3.35 10.82 4.07
C TRP A 23 4.00 11.92 3.23
N GLN A 24 3.45 12.26 2.05
CA GLN A 24 3.95 13.41 1.28
C GLN A 24 3.88 14.70 2.11
N ARG A 25 2.75 14.95 2.78
CA ARG A 25 2.58 16.13 3.63
C ARG A 25 3.47 16.09 4.87
N ALA A 26 3.74 14.91 5.44
CA ALA A 26 4.69 14.75 6.54
C ALA A 26 6.14 15.06 6.10
N LEU A 27 6.53 14.57 4.93
CA LEU A 27 7.87 14.76 4.37
C LEU A 27 8.14 16.20 3.91
N PHE A 28 7.12 17.01 3.64
CA PHE A 28 7.30 18.46 3.46
C PHE A 28 7.88 19.16 4.69
N ARG A 29 7.72 18.59 5.90
CA ARG A 29 8.39 19.12 7.11
C ARG A 29 9.88 18.81 7.13
N VAL A 30 10.29 17.78 6.39
CA VAL A 30 11.68 17.35 6.26
C VAL A 30 12.33 18.16 5.16
N PHE A 31 11.85 18.05 3.92
CA PHE A 31 12.49 18.62 2.74
C PHE A 31 12.08 20.07 2.42
N GLY A 32 11.00 20.57 3.04
CA GLY A 32 10.36 21.83 2.66
C GLY A 32 9.26 21.63 1.62
N ILE A 33 8.54 22.71 1.33
CA ILE A 33 7.45 22.72 0.33
C ILE A 33 8.02 23.29 -0.97
N ASN A 34 8.51 22.42 -1.85
CA ASN A 34 8.98 22.81 -3.19
C ASN A 34 8.79 21.69 -4.21
N LEU A 35 9.00 22.02 -5.49
CA LEU A 35 8.86 21.08 -6.60
C LEU A 35 9.81 19.90 -6.48
N GLU A 36 11.07 20.15 -6.07
CA GLU A 36 12.09 19.12 -5.90
C GLU A 36 11.67 18.05 -4.90
N SER A 37 11.16 18.47 -3.74
CA SER A 37 10.67 17.57 -2.69
C SER A 37 9.52 16.69 -3.17
N THR A 38 8.57 17.29 -3.89
CA THR A 38 7.43 16.55 -4.43
C THR A 38 7.88 15.52 -5.46
N THR A 39 8.78 15.91 -6.38
CA THR A 39 9.34 15.01 -7.39
C THR A 39 10.08 13.85 -6.75
N VAL A 40 10.89 14.08 -5.71
CA VAL A 40 11.61 13.02 -5.01
C VAL A 40 10.63 12.04 -4.35
N VAL A 41 9.65 12.53 -3.59
CA VAL A 41 8.68 11.69 -2.89
C VAL A 41 7.89 10.84 -3.87
N VAL A 42 7.36 11.44 -4.94
CA VAL A 42 6.62 10.72 -5.98
C VAL A 42 7.52 9.71 -6.69
N SER A 43 8.77 10.05 -6.99
CA SER A 43 9.71 9.13 -7.64
C SER A 43 10.00 7.91 -6.77
N VAL A 44 10.23 8.09 -5.47
CA VAL A 44 10.42 6.98 -4.53
C VAL A 44 9.16 6.14 -4.41
N PHE A 45 7.98 6.76 -4.38
CA PHE A 45 6.70 6.06 -4.40
C PHE A 45 6.54 5.20 -5.65
N MET A 46 6.80 5.75 -6.84
CA MET A 46 6.69 5.03 -8.11
C MET A 46 7.72 3.92 -8.21
N LEU A 47 8.95 4.15 -7.74
CA LEU A 47 10.00 3.14 -7.68
C LEU A 47 9.60 1.98 -6.76
N GLY A 48 9.06 2.29 -5.58
CA GLY A 48 8.55 1.30 -4.64
C GLY A 48 7.37 0.52 -5.20
N LEU A 49 6.37 1.18 -5.79
CA LEU A 49 5.23 0.49 -6.40
C LEU A 49 5.66 -0.42 -7.56
N GLY A 50 6.54 0.06 -8.44
CA GLY A 50 7.05 -0.74 -9.57
C GLY A 50 7.92 -1.91 -9.12
N GLY A 51 8.90 -1.66 -8.24
CA GLY A 51 9.75 -2.70 -7.67
C GLY A 51 8.95 -3.72 -6.84
N GLY A 52 7.96 -3.23 -6.09
CA GLY A 52 7.04 -4.04 -5.30
C GLY A 52 6.17 -4.92 -6.19
N ALA A 53 5.67 -4.39 -7.31
CA ALA A 53 4.91 -5.17 -8.27
C ALA A 53 5.76 -6.30 -8.90
N PHE A 54 7.02 -6.01 -9.25
CA PHE A 54 7.95 -7.03 -9.74
C PHE A 54 8.23 -8.11 -8.69
N LEU A 55 8.61 -7.72 -7.47
CA LEU A 55 8.87 -8.65 -6.36
C LEU A 55 7.63 -9.44 -5.98
N GLY A 56 6.46 -8.79 -5.95
CA GLY A 56 5.18 -9.42 -5.67
C GLY A 56 4.84 -10.48 -6.70
N ALA A 57 5.01 -10.19 -7.99
CA ALA A 57 4.82 -11.17 -9.06
C ALA A 57 5.79 -12.35 -8.93
N TRP A 58 7.06 -12.08 -8.68
CA TRP A 58 8.08 -13.12 -8.51
C TRP A 58 7.82 -14.00 -7.29
N ILE A 59 7.53 -13.44 -6.12
CA ILE A 59 7.19 -14.21 -4.90
C ILE A 59 5.92 -15.02 -5.14
N SER A 60 4.92 -14.40 -5.75
CA SER A 60 3.63 -15.01 -6.06
C SER A 60 3.74 -16.22 -6.99
N SER A 61 4.70 -16.21 -7.92
CA SER A 61 4.95 -17.35 -8.82
C SER A 61 5.61 -18.54 -8.11
N GLN A 62 6.30 -18.30 -6.99
CA GLN A 62 6.95 -19.36 -6.19
C GLN A 62 5.98 -20.02 -5.20
N ILE A 63 4.86 -19.38 -4.86
CA ILE A 63 3.85 -19.92 -3.93
C ILE A 63 2.60 -20.36 -4.70
N LYS A 64 2.17 -21.61 -4.52
CA LYS A 64 1.05 -22.14 -5.33
C LYS A 64 -0.35 -21.91 -4.74
N GLU A 65 -0.49 -21.71 -3.43
CA GLU A 65 -1.82 -21.67 -2.80
C GLU A 65 -2.01 -20.65 -1.66
N LYS A 66 -0.96 -19.88 -1.34
CA LYS A 66 -0.95 -19.00 -0.15
C LYS A 66 -1.12 -17.51 -0.49
N HIS A 67 -1.60 -17.17 -1.68
CA HIS A 67 -1.74 -15.79 -2.15
C HIS A 67 -2.58 -14.91 -1.23
N LEU A 68 -3.74 -15.41 -0.76
CA LEU A 68 -4.60 -14.66 0.17
C LEU A 68 -3.92 -14.46 1.53
N ALA A 69 -3.14 -15.44 2.00
CA ALA A 69 -2.38 -15.31 3.24
C ALA A 69 -1.22 -14.31 3.09
N LEU A 70 -0.52 -14.35 1.95
CA LEU A 70 0.53 -13.38 1.63
C LEU A 70 -0.06 -11.97 1.52
N PHE A 71 -1.17 -11.80 0.81
CA PHE A 71 -1.85 -10.51 0.69
C PHE A 71 -2.27 -9.98 2.07
N ALA A 72 -2.89 -10.79 2.92
CA ALA A 72 -3.24 -10.39 4.28
C ALA A 72 -2.01 -10.04 5.14
N ALA A 73 -0.91 -10.78 5.01
CA ALA A 73 0.34 -10.48 5.72
C ALA A 73 0.97 -9.16 5.24
N VAL A 74 0.95 -8.89 3.94
CA VAL A 74 1.42 -7.62 3.35
C VAL A 74 0.58 -6.45 3.86
N GLU A 75 -0.74 -6.58 3.88
CA GLU A 75 -1.66 -5.56 4.42
C GLU A 75 -1.39 -5.29 5.90
N LEU A 76 -1.19 -6.33 6.72
CA LEU A 76 -0.81 -6.16 8.14
C LEU A 76 0.57 -5.50 8.30
N ALA A 77 1.53 -5.84 7.45
CA ALA A 77 2.86 -5.22 7.47
C ALA A 77 2.78 -3.72 7.12
N ILE A 78 1.95 -3.36 6.14
CA ILE A 78 1.67 -1.96 5.80
C ILE A 78 1.00 -1.24 6.99
N ALA A 79 0.03 -1.87 7.65
CA ALA A 79 -0.62 -1.30 8.84
C ALA A 79 0.37 -1.08 9.98
N GLY A 80 1.22 -2.07 10.25
CA GLY A 80 2.27 -2.00 11.27
C GLY A 80 3.27 -0.89 10.98
N TYR A 81 3.72 -0.77 9.73
CA TYR A 81 4.58 0.34 9.31
C TYR A 81 3.86 1.68 9.46
N GLY A 82 2.62 1.77 8.98
CA GLY A 82 1.79 2.97 9.04
C GLY A 82 1.68 3.51 10.46
N PHE A 83 1.46 2.65 11.45
CA PHE A 83 1.32 3.03 12.85
C PHE A 83 2.52 3.83 13.38
N PHE A 84 3.75 3.41 13.03
CA PHE A 84 5.00 4.06 13.46
C PHE A 84 5.58 5.04 12.43
N SER A 85 5.00 5.14 11.23
CA SER A 85 5.58 5.84 10.08
C SER A 85 5.90 7.31 10.34
N LEU A 86 5.00 8.05 11.01
CA LEU A 86 5.19 9.48 11.27
C LEU A 86 6.29 9.75 12.29
N GLU A 87 6.42 8.92 13.32
CA GLU A 87 7.52 9.00 14.29
C GLU A 87 8.86 8.70 13.62
N LEU A 88 8.87 7.69 12.75
CA LEU A 88 10.05 7.29 11.99
C LEU A 88 10.51 8.40 11.04
N PHE A 89 9.59 9.05 10.32
CA PHE A 89 9.90 10.20 9.47
C PHE A 89 10.34 11.41 10.27
N ALA A 90 9.74 11.67 11.43
CA ALA A 90 10.14 12.78 12.29
C ALA A 90 11.55 12.54 12.89
N PHE A 91 11.83 11.31 13.31
CA PHE A 91 13.15 10.91 13.78
C PHE A 91 14.20 11.05 12.67
N ALA A 92 13.96 10.45 11.50
CA ALA A 92 14.84 10.57 10.34
C ALA A 92 15.04 12.03 9.95
N GLY A 93 13.97 12.83 9.96
CA GLY A 93 14.02 14.26 9.66
C GLY A 93 14.94 15.05 10.59
N ARG A 94 14.95 14.74 11.89
CA ARG A 94 15.85 15.35 12.90
C ARG A 94 17.28 14.84 12.78
N SER A 95 17.46 13.53 12.63
CA SER A 95 18.79 12.90 12.55
C SER A 95 19.55 13.27 11.28
N THR A 96 18.85 13.73 10.24
CA THR A 96 19.42 14.11 8.94
C THR A 96 19.59 15.61 8.76
N VAL A 97 19.34 16.45 9.78
CA VAL A 97 19.43 17.92 9.67
C VAL A 97 20.82 18.40 9.27
N ALA A 98 21.88 17.72 9.74
CA ALA A 98 23.26 18.07 9.42
C ALA A 98 23.77 17.44 8.11
N LEU A 99 22.96 16.63 7.44
CA LEU A 99 23.36 15.94 6.20
C LEU A 99 23.10 16.82 4.96
N GLY A 100 23.80 16.50 3.88
CA GLY A 100 23.52 17.06 2.58
C GLY A 100 22.16 16.59 2.02
N PRO A 101 21.64 17.27 0.98
CA PRO A 101 20.35 16.93 0.38
C PRO A 101 20.25 15.49 -0.12
N LEU A 102 21.33 14.98 -0.74
CA LEU A 102 21.35 13.63 -1.33
C LEU A 102 21.26 12.57 -0.24
N GLU A 103 22.09 12.66 0.79
CA GLU A 103 22.12 11.72 1.91
C GLU A 103 20.78 11.70 2.65
N ARG A 104 20.16 12.87 2.80
CA ARG A 104 18.83 12.99 3.40
C ARG A 104 17.75 12.29 2.58
N VAL A 105 17.80 12.46 1.26
CA VAL A 105 16.91 11.73 0.33
C VAL A 105 17.15 10.23 0.41
N LEU A 106 18.39 9.77 0.52
CA LEU A 106 18.69 8.34 0.67
C LEU A 106 18.07 7.77 1.95
N VAL A 107 18.31 8.40 3.10
CA VAL A 107 17.77 7.92 4.38
C VAL A 107 16.25 7.89 4.39
N VAL A 108 15.60 9.01 4.06
CA VAL A 108 14.15 9.14 4.10
C VAL A 108 13.48 8.37 2.97
N GLY A 109 14.12 8.35 1.80
CA GLY A 109 13.69 7.59 0.64
C GLY A 109 13.70 6.10 0.90
N THR A 110 14.74 5.55 1.55
CA THR A 110 14.76 4.14 1.96
C THR A 110 13.62 3.81 2.93
N LEU A 111 13.35 4.70 3.89
CA LEU A 111 12.23 4.52 4.81
C LEU A 111 10.90 4.47 4.05
N LEU A 112 10.69 5.37 3.09
CA LEU A 112 9.48 5.42 2.27
C LEU A 112 9.39 4.28 1.25
N LEU A 113 10.53 3.75 0.79
CA LEU A 113 10.60 2.66 -0.17
C LEU A 113 10.03 1.36 0.42
N LEU A 114 10.27 1.09 1.71
CA LEU A 114 9.80 -0.12 2.37
C LEU A 114 8.26 -0.31 2.29
N PRO A 115 7.41 0.62 2.73
CA PRO A 115 5.96 0.45 2.64
C PRO A 115 5.47 0.47 1.18
N THR A 116 6.13 1.23 0.30
CA THR A 116 5.70 1.35 -1.11
C THR A 116 6.02 0.10 -1.92
N LEU A 117 7.09 -0.62 -1.60
CA LEU A 117 7.35 -1.98 -2.09
C LEU A 117 6.24 -2.96 -1.67
N LEU A 118 5.83 -2.91 -0.40
CA LEU A 118 4.73 -3.74 0.10
C LEU A 118 3.42 -3.41 -0.62
N MET A 119 3.10 -2.13 -0.77
CA MET A 119 1.91 -1.66 -1.48
C MET A 119 1.93 -2.10 -2.95
N GLY A 120 3.09 -2.04 -3.63
CA GLY A 120 3.25 -2.50 -5.00
C GLY A 120 3.02 -4.00 -5.20
N ALA A 121 3.37 -4.81 -4.19
CA ALA A 121 3.21 -6.26 -4.26
C ALA A 121 1.75 -6.74 -4.20
N THR A 122 0.84 -5.92 -3.67
CA THR A 122 -0.57 -6.30 -3.42
C THR A 122 -1.31 -6.76 -4.68
N LEU A 123 -1.17 -6.02 -5.79
CA LEU A 123 -1.89 -6.28 -7.04
C LEU A 123 -1.44 -7.61 -7.68
N PRO A 124 -0.15 -7.85 -7.98
CA PRO A 124 0.29 -9.13 -8.56
C PRO A 124 -0.12 -10.35 -7.74
N VAL A 125 -0.05 -10.25 -6.41
CA VAL A 125 -0.42 -11.36 -5.51
C VAL A 125 -1.91 -11.72 -5.66
N LEU A 126 -2.79 -10.73 -5.73
CA LEU A 126 -4.23 -10.97 -5.96
C LEU A 126 -4.54 -11.38 -7.40
N VAL A 127 -3.83 -10.83 -8.38
CA VAL A 127 -3.98 -11.22 -9.78
C VAL A 127 -3.72 -12.71 -9.93
N GLU A 128 -2.61 -13.23 -9.39
CA GLU A 128 -2.32 -14.66 -9.51
C GLU A 128 -3.37 -15.54 -8.84
N HIS A 129 -3.89 -15.13 -7.68
CA HIS A 129 -5.00 -15.84 -7.05
C HIS A 129 -6.25 -15.92 -7.94
N VAL A 130 -6.58 -14.85 -8.65
CA VAL A 130 -7.76 -14.79 -9.52
C VAL A 130 -7.52 -15.57 -10.82
N VAL A 131 -6.31 -15.47 -11.38
CA VAL A 131 -5.92 -16.15 -12.62
C VAL A 131 -5.92 -17.66 -12.46
N GLN A 132 -5.40 -18.18 -11.34
CA GLN A 132 -5.47 -19.61 -11.04
C GLN A 132 -6.89 -20.18 -11.08
N ARG A 133 -7.92 -19.36 -10.86
CA ARG A 133 -9.33 -19.81 -10.88
C ARG A 133 -10.08 -19.53 -12.19
N HIS A 134 -9.66 -18.55 -12.99
CA HIS A 134 -10.44 -18.09 -14.16
C HIS A 134 -9.63 -18.03 -15.47
N GLY A 135 -8.33 -18.31 -15.44
CA GLY A 135 -7.47 -18.47 -16.62
C GLY A 135 -7.19 -17.20 -17.44
N ASN A 136 -7.77 -16.03 -17.12
CA ASN A 136 -7.62 -14.81 -17.91
C ASN A 136 -6.84 -13.72 -17.14
N LEU A 137 -5.54 -13.63 -17.42
CA LEU A 137 -4.62 -12.65 -16.82
C LEU A 137 -5.02 -11.20 -17.13
N GLY A 138 -5.31 -10.88 -18.39
CA GLY A 138 -5.65 -9.52 -18.80
C GLY A 138 -6.91 -8.99 -18.10
N ALA A 139 -7.98 -9.80 -18.08
CA ALA A 139 -9.24 -9.43 -17.43
C ALA A 139 -9.10 -9.33 -15.91
N ALA A 140 -8.33 -10.24 -15.27
CA ALA A 140 -8.07 -10.19 -13.84
C ALA A 140 -7.31 -8.92 -13.44
N THR A 141 -6.23 -8.61 -14.16
CA THR A 141 -5.42 -7.40 -13.95
C THR A 141 -6.26 -6.14 -14.16
N ALA A 142 -6.97 -6.02 -15.27
CA ALA A 142 -7.79 -4.84 -15.56
C ALA A 142 -8.88 -4.61 -14.51
N ARG A 143 -9.58 -5.67 -14.10
CA ARG A 143 -10.64 -5.59 -13.09
C ARG A 143 -10.09 -5.19 -11.73
N LEU A 144 -9.05 -5.89 -11.25
CA LEU A 144 -8.47 -5.62 -9.93
C LEU A 144 -7.83 -4.23 -9.90
N TYR A 145 -7.01 -3.90 -10.90
CA TYR A 145 -6.38 -2.59 -11.01
C TYR A 145 -7.42 -1.47 -11.05
N GLY A 146 -8.46 -1.60 -11.87
CA GLY A 146 -9.55 -0.62 -11.92
C GLY A 146 -10.24 -0.41 -10.57
N ILE A 147 -10.54 -1.49 -9.84
CA ILE A 147 -11.15 -1.41 -8.50
C ILE A 147 -10.22 -0.71 -7.50
N ASN A 148 -8.94 -1.06 -7.50
CA ASN A 148 -7.95 -0.44 -6.63
C ASN A 148 -7.81 1.06 -6.94
N THR A 149 -7.66 1.41 -8.22
CA THR A 149 -7.56 2.80 -8.68
C THR A 149 -8.80 3.61 -8.36
N MET A 150 -10.01 3.03 -8.42
CA MET A 150 -11.22 3.73 -7.98
C MET A 150 -11.18 4.06 -6.48
N GLY A 151 -10.76 3.12 -5.63
CA GLY A 151 -10.59 3.37 -4.20
C GLY A 151 -9.56 4.45 -3.93
N SER A 152 -8.43 4.38 -4.63
CA SER A 152 -7.37 5.37 -4.64
C SER A 152 -7.88 6.77 -5.06
N ALA A 153 -8.69 6.86 -6.11
CA ALA A 153 -9.25 8.12 -6.58
C ALA A 153 -10.23 8.73 -5.57
N VAL A 154 -11.16 7.93 -5.03
CA VAL A 154 -12.13 8.39 -4.03
C VAL A 154 -11.42 8.86 -2.76
N SER A 155 -10.49 8.06 -2.25
CA SER A 155 -9.75 8.38 -1.03
C SER A 155 -8.81 9.57 -1.18
N SER A 156 -8.16 9.76 -2.35
CA SER A 156 -7.28 10.93 -2.55
C SER A 156 -8.06 12.25 -2.43
N PHE A 157 -9.26 12.31 -3.02
CA PHE A 157 -10.17 13.44 -2.84
C PHE A 157 -10.60 13.60 -1.38
N LEU A 158 -11.14 12.53 -0.75
CA LEU A 158 -11.61 12.59 0.63
C LEU A 158 -10.50 12.92 1.62
N THR A 159 -9.25 12.49 1.36
CA THR A 159 -8.13 12.71 2.28
C THR A 159 -7.84 14.19 2.46
N VAL A 160 -7.75 14.91 1.34
CA VAL A 160 -7.41 16.34 1.33
C VAL A 160 -8.56 17.19 1.88
N PHE A 161 -9.81 16.88 1.51
CA PHE A 161 -10.96 17.72 1.84
C PHE A 161 -11.64 17.38 3.16
N LEU A 162 -11.53 16.14 3.66
CA LEU A 162 -12.29 15.67 4.81
C LEU A 162 -11.41 15.00 5.87
N ILE A 163 -10.68 13.94 5.51
CA ILE A 163 -10.02 13.06 6.49
C ILE A 163 -8.98 13.85 7.30
N PHE A 164 -8.16 14.70 6.66
CA PHE A 164 -7.23 15.56 7.40
C PHE A 164 -7.91 16.54 8.36
N GLY A 165 -9.04 17.12 7.98
CA GLY A 165 -9.76 18.07 8.82
C GLY A 165 -10.35 17.41 10.06
N VAL A 166 -10.85 16.18 9.91
CA VAL A 166 -11.48 15.43 11.00
C VAL A 166 -10.46 14.76 11.91
N PHE A 167 -9.44 14.11 11.35
CA PHE A 167 -8.53 13.24 12.11
C PHE A 167 -7.13 13.84 12.36
N GLY A 168 -6.78 14.95 11.71
CA GLY A 168 -5.42 15.48 11.73
C GLY A 168 -4.42 14.53 11.06
N MET A 169 -3.12 14.85 11.14
CA MET A 169 -2.08 14.07 10.45
C MET A 169 -1.98 12.62 10.98
N GLN A 170 -1.86 12.46 12.30
CA GLN A 170 -1.69 11.15 12.93
C GLN A 170 -2.95 10.29 12.75
N GLY A 171 -4.12 10.88 12.98
CA GLY A 171 -5.37 10.16 12.83
C GLY A 171 -5.66 9.75 11.38
N THR A 172 -5.24 10.54 10.37
CA THR A 172 -5.33 10.14 8.96
C THR A 172 -4.50 8.88 8.66
N VAL A 173 -3.28 8.79 9.20
CA VAL A 173 -2.43 7.59 9.03
C VAL A 173 -3.03 6.40 9.77
N TRP A 174 -3.54 6.59 10.99
CA TRP A 174 -4.21 5.52 11.73
C TRP A 174 -5.52 5.05 11.07
N PHE A 175 -6.26 5.97 10.44
CA PHE A 175 -7.44 5.61 9.65
C PHE A 175 -7.07 4.65 8.51
N ALA A 176 -5.98 4.93 7.78
CA ALA A 176 -5.45 4.00 6.78
C ALA A 176 -5.00 2.66 7.40
N CYS A 177 -4.36 2.69 8.58
CA CYS A 177 -3.95 1.47 9.29
C CYS A 177 -5.15 0.58 9.63
N ILE A 178 -6.24 1.18 10.12
CA ILE A 178 -7.48 0.47 10.42
C ILE A 178 -8.04 -0.15 9.14
N ILE A 179 -8.03 0.57 8.02
CA ILE A 179 -8.46 0.01 6.74
C ILE A 179 -7.63 -1.22 6.37
N ASN A 180 -6.30 -1.17 6.44
CA ASN A 180 -5.46 -2.34 6.14
C ASN A 180 -5.73 -3.52 7.08
N VAL A 181 -5.95 -3.26 8.38
CA VAL A 181 -6.32 -4.32 9.35
C VAL A 181 -7.68 -4.93 8.98
N VAL A 182 -8.67 -4.12 8.60
CA VAL A 182 -9.98 -4.58 8.11
C VAL A 182 -9.83 -5.40 6.84
N VAL A 183 -8.96 -4.99 5.92
CA VAL A 183 -8.65 -5.74 4.69
C VAL A 183 -8.05 -7.09 5.03
N ALA A 184 -6.99 -7.12 5.84
CA ALA A 184 -6.31 -8.35 6.22
C ALA A 184 -7.22 -9.33 6.97
N THR A 185 -7.97 -8.84 7.96
CA THR A 185 -8.94 -9.65 8.72
C THR A 185 -10.07 -10.14 7.83
N GLY A 186 -10.59 -9.29 6.94
CA GLY A 186 -11.62 -9.66 5.96
C GLY A 186 -11.17 -10.77 5.00
N VAL A 187 -9.90 -10.75 4.57
CA VAL A 187 -9.30 -11.83 3.78
C VAL A 187 -9.11 -13.10 4.61
N TRP A 188 -8.68 -12.98 5.87
CA TRP A 188 -8.44 -14.13 6.73
C TRP A 188 -9.72 -14.89 7.11
N LEU A 189 -10.80 -14.15 7.36
CA LEU A 189 -12.14 -14.69 7.65
C LEU A 189 -12.88 -15.21 6.41
N MET A 190 -12.31 -14.99 5.23
CA MET A 190 -12.94 -15.39 3.98
C MET A 190 -13.00 -16.92 3.89
N PRO A 191 -14.18 -17.51 3.58
CA PRO A 191 -14.31 -18.96 3.52
C PRO A 191 -13.32 -19.56 2.53
N ARG A 192 -12.32 -20.31 3.01
CA ARG A 192 -11.48 -21.09 2.12
C ARG A 192 -12.37 -22.20 1.57
N THR A 193 -12.78 -22.10 0.31
CA THR A 193 -13.37 -23.26 -0.36
C THR A 193 -12.25 -24.29 -0.44
N ASN A 194 -12.21 -25.21 0.53
CA ASN A 194 -11.49 -26.46 0.38
C ASN A 194 -12.02 -27.08 -0.92
N GLU A 195 -11.14 -27.29 -1.88
CA GLU A 195 -11.43 -28.27 -2.91
C GLU A 195 -11.58 -29.61 -2.19
N VAL A 196 -12.84 -30.00 -2.03
CA VAL A 196 -13.28 -31.32 -1.62
C VAL A 196 -12.72 -32.29 -2.65
N SER A 197 -11.86 -33.19 -2.18
CA SER A 197 -11.62 -34.55 -2.68
C SER A 197 -11.96 -34.84 -4.16
N ALA A 198 -10.93 -35.06 -4.95
CA ALA A 198 -10.90 -36.18 -5.91
C ALA A 198 -9.64 -36.96 -5.52
N GLN A 199 -9.72 -38.08 -4.79
CA GLN A 199 -10.07 -39.42 -5.30
C GLN A 199 -9.55 -39.66 -6.71
#